data_AF-A0AAI9F1S3-F1
#
_entry.id   AF-A0AAI9F1S3-F1
#
_cell.length_a   1.000
_cell.length_b   1.000
_cell.length_c   1.000
_cell.angle_alpha   90.00
_cell.angle_beta   90.00
_cell.angle_gamma   90.00
#
_symmetry.space_group_name_H-M   'P 1'
#
loop_
_entity.id
_entity.type
_entity.pdbx_description
1 polymer ?
#
loop_
_entity_poly.entity_id
_entity_poly.type
_entity_poly.pdbx_seq_one_letter_code
_entity_poly.pdbx_strand_id
1 'polypeptide(L)'
;MKNSKLYVSILSILGLVLIYFLFSKGNYFYEFLKQSSITQKQIDAIFHKELVVDEIVLKHSVYMYSNFDEIDKAIRMLRNRVSMLDKNDFFKTNYPQAYNFFKKYKVELNKKIDDIYRFETINSSLKNSFMFLLTYINQLSLNKDVSIYYYIKVVKVVSDIMLLKSTHDIDFFKN
;
A
#
# COMPACT_ATOMS: atom_id res chain seq x y z
N MET A 1 -19.89 -23.39 -69.18
CA MET A 1 -20.72 -23.34 -67.94
C MET A 1 -20.15 -24.12 -66.74
N LYS A 2 -19.32 -25.16 -66.90
CA LYS A 2 -18.77 -25.94 -65.76
C LYS A 2 -17.76 -25.15 -64.92
N ASN A 3 -16.90 -24.36 -65.57
CA ASN A 3 -15.85 -23.59 -64.90
C ASN A 3 -16.42 -22.40 -64.11
N SER A 4 -17.48 -21.73 -64.58
CA SER A 4 -18.08 -20.60 -63.86
C SER A 4 -18.68 -21.01 -62.51
N LYS A 5 -19.31 -22.18 -62.41
CA LYS A 5 -19.79 -22.73 -61.14
C LYS A 5 -18.65 -23.02 -60.16
N LEU A 6 -17.50 -23.47 -60.68
CA LEU A 6 -16.31 -23.75 -59.88
C LEU A 6 -15.68 -22.46 -59.34
N TYR A 7 -15.55 -21.42 -60.18
CA TYR A 7 -15.10 -20.09 -59.74
C TYR A 7 -16.02 -19.44 -58.71
N VAL A 8 -17.34 -19.52 -58.92
CA VAL A 8 -18.33 -19.00 -57.95
C VAL A 8 -18.22 -19.75 -56.62
N SER A 9 -18.07 -21.08 -56.64
CA SER A 9 -17.91 -21.88 -55.42
C SER A 9 -16.64 -21.54 -54.65
N ILE A 10 -15.51 -21.32 -55.34
CA ILE A 10 -14.25 -20.91 -54.73
C ILE A 10 -14.38 -19.52 -54.09
N LEU A 11 -15.01 -18.57 -54.78
CA LEU A 11 -15.26 -17.22 -54.25
C LEU A 11 -16.17 -17.23 -53.02
N SER A 12 -17.21 -18.07 -52.99
CA SER A 12 -18.08 -18.24 -51.83
C SER A 12 -17.34 -18.82 -50.62
N ILE A 13 -16.48 -19.83 -50.83
CA ILE A 13 -15.66 -20.41 -49.75
C ILE A 13 -14.67 -19.38 -49.22
N LEU A 14 -13.99 -18.63 -50.10
CA LEU A 14 -13.08 -17.55 -49.68
C LEU A 14 -13.82 -16.47 -48.88
N GLY A 15 -15.03 -16.09 -49.30
CA GLY A 15 -15.88 -15.16 -48.56
C GLY A 15 -16.26 -15.67 -47.17
N LEU A 16 -16.64 -16.94 -47.04
CA LEU A 16 -16.94 -17.57 -45.74
C LEU A 16 -15.71 -17.64 -44.82
N VAL A 17 -14.54 -17.99 -45.36
CA VAL A 17 -13.27 -17.99 -44.60
C VAL A 17 -12.93 -16.58 -44.12
N LEU A 18 -13.14 -15.57 -44.95
CA LEU A 18 -12.88 -14.17 -44.59
C LEU A 18 -13.83 -13.68 -43.49
N ILE A 19 -15.13 -14.00 -43.61
CA ILE A 19 -16.13 -13.69 -42.59
C ILE A 19 -15.80 -14.37 -41.27
N TYR A 20 -15.45 -15.66 -41.30
CA TYR A 20 -15.05 -16.42 -40.11
C TYR A 20 -13.78 -15.83 -39.46
N PHE A 21 -12.78 -15.47 -40.27
CA PHE A 21 -11.56 -14.85 -39.79
C PHE A 21 -11.82 -13.50 -39.12
N LEU A 22 -12.64 -12.64 -39.74
CA LEU A 22 -13.02 -11.34 -39.16
C LEU A 22 -13.77 -11.50 -37.85
N PHE A 23 -14.71 -12.46 -37.76
CA PHE A 23 -15.49 -12.71 -36.55
C PHE A 23 -14.62 -13.28 -35.41
N SER A 24 -13.76 -14.25 -35.74
CA SER A 24 -12.83 -14.86 -34.77
C SER A 24 -11.81 -13.85 -34.24
N LYS A 25 -11.21 -13.05 -35.12
CA LYS A 25 -10.27 -11.99 -34.72
C LYS A 25 -10.95 -10.85 -33.98
N GLY A 26 -12.19 -10.50 -34.34
CA GLY A 26 -12.99 -9.51 -33.64
C GLY A 26 -13.23 -9.90 -32.19
N ASN A 27 -13.66 -11.15 -31.94
CA ASN A 27 -13.85 -11.66 -30.58
C ASN A 27 -12.55 -11.71 -29.78
N TYR A 28 -11.46 -12.17 -30.40
CA TYR A 28 -10.14 -12.17 -29.76
C TYR A 28 -9.70 -10.76 -29.35
N PHE A 29 -9.84 -9.79 -30.27
CA PHE A 29 -9.47 -8.39 -30.01
C PHE A 29 -10.32 -7.77 -28.90
N TYR A 30 -11.63 -8.03 -28.91
CA TYR A 30 -12.53 -7.57 -27.87
C TYR A 30 -12.16 -8.12 -26.49
N GLU A 31 -11.95 -9.43 -26.36
CA GLU A 31 -11.56 -10.05 -25.09
C GLU A 31 -10.17 -9.57 -24.64
N PHE A 32 -9.23 -9.37 -25.57
CA PHE A 32 -7.94 -8.76 -25.26
C PHE A 32 -8.11 -7.36 -24.65
N LEU A 33 -8.85 -6.46 -25.33
CA LEU A 33 -9.09 -5.10 -24.82
C LEU A 33 -9.78 -5.08 -23.46
N LYS A 34 -10.74 -5.99 -23.26
CA LYS A 34 -11.45 -6.14 -21.99
C LYS A 34 -10.49 -6.55 -20.87
N GLN A 35 -9.63 -7.54 -21.09
CA GLN A 35 -8.65 -7.99 -20.10
C GLN A 35 -7.56 -6.92 -19.85
N SER A 36 -7.14 -6.19 -20.86
CA SER A 36 -6.26 -5.03 -20.71
C SER A 36 -6.89 -3.95 -19.84
N SER A 37 -8.17 -3.62 -20.06
CA SER A 37 -8.91 -2.66 -19.22
C SER A 37 -9.03 -3.13 -17.77
N ILE A 38 -9.31 -4.42 -17.54
CA ILE A 38 -9.35 -5.00 -16.18
C ILE A 38 -7.98 -4.88 -15.50
N THR A 39 -6.91 -5.19 -16.23
CA THR A 39 -5.53 -5.09 -15.71
C THR A 39 -5.19 -3.66 -15.34
N GLN A 40 -5.53 -2.69 -16.19
CA GLN A 40 -5.34 -1.27 -15.88
C GLN A 40 -6.10 -0.84 -14.63
N LYS A 41 -7.39 -1.21 -14.51
CA LYS A 41 -8.18 -0.91 -13.31
C LYS A 41 -7.59 -1.52 -12.03
N GLN A 42 -6.98 -2.70 -12.13
CA GLN A 42 -6.28 -3.32 -11.00
C GLN A 42 -5.04 -2.53 -10.59
N ILE A 43 -4.27 -2.04 -11.57
CA ILE A 43 -3.11 -1.16 -11.33
C ILE A 43 -3.56 0.15 -10.67
N ASP A 44 -4.57 0.81 -11.21
CA ASP A 44 -5.10 2.08 -10.66
C ASP A 44 -5.62 1.89 -9.22
N ALA A 45 -6.26 0.75 -8.94
CA ALA A 45 -6.73 0.42 -7.60
C ALA A 45 -5.58 0.20 -6.60
N ILE A 46 -4.42 -0.28 -7.04
CA ILE A 46 -3.22 -0.39 -6.20
C ILE A 46 -2.72 1.02 -5.86
N PHE A 47 -2.53 1.88 -6.85
CA PHE A 47 -2.08 3.27 -6.62
C PHE A 47 -3.02 4.03 -5.69
N HIS A 48 -4.33 3.92 -5.90
CA HIS A 48 -5.30 4.56 -5.02
C HIS A 48 -5.22 4.04 -3.58
N LYS A 49 -5.01 2.73 -3.38
CA LYS A 49 -4.87 2.17 -2.02
C LYS A 49 -3.54 2.51 -1.36
N GLU A 50 -2.47 2.67 -2.14
CA GLU A 50 -1.20 3.17 -1.64
C GLU A 50 -1.33 4.62 -1.16
N LEU A 51 -1.99 5.49 -1.94
CA LEU A 51 -2.25 6.88 -1.53
C LEU A 51 -3.05 6.97 -0.22
N VAL A 52 -4.05 6.09 -0.02
CA VAL A 52 -4.80 6.04 1.24
C VAL A 52 -3.90 5.65 2.41
N VAL A 53 -2.97 4.70 2.23
CA VAL A 53 -1.98 4.36 3.28
C VAL A 53 -1.13 5.58 3.59
N ASP A 54 -0.63 6.27 2.57
CA ASP A 54 0.24 7.44 2.74
C ASP A 54 -0.47 8.60 3.46
N GLU A 55 -1.75 8.83 3.14
CA GLU A 55 -2.58 9.84 3.82
C GLU A 55 -2.73 9.53 5.31
N ILE A 56 -3.01 8.27 5.67
CA ILE A 56 -3.17 7.87 7.07
C ILE A 56 -1.81 7.97 7.80
N VAL A 57 -0.72 7.50 7.20
CA VAL A 57 0.63 7.62 7.77
C VAL A 57 1.00 9.09 8.01
N LEU A 58 0.72 9.97 7.05
CA LEU A 58 0.95 11.41 7.18
C LEU A 58 0.11 12.04 8.30
N LYS A 59 -1.17 11.66 8.41
CA LYS A 59 -2.02 12.11 9.51
C LYS A 59 -1.44 11.67 10.86
N HIS A 60 -0.92 10.45 10.95
CA HIS A 60 -0.31 9.91 12.16
C HIS A 60 1.05 10.53 12.50
N SER A 61 1.80 11.00 11.51
CA SER A 61 3.07 11.71 11.75
C SER A 61 2.85 13.10 12.32
N VAL A 62 1.74 13.76 11.96
CA VAL A 62 1.35 15.05 12.52
C VAL A 62 0.66 14.89 13.88
N TYR A 63 -0.21 13.88 14.03
CA TYR A 63 -1.02 13.68 15.23
C TYR A 63 -0.65 12.37 15.93
N MET A 64 0.20 12.44 16.98
CA MET A 64 0.67 11.27 17.75
C MET A 64 -0.42 10.45 18.45
N TYR A 65 -1.69 10.88 18.41
CA TYR A 65 -2.80 10.27 19.16
C TYR A 65 -3.64 9.28 18.35
N SER A 66 -3.49 9.21 17.03
CA SER A 66 -4.35 8.38 16.19
C SER A 66 -4.12 6.87 16.37
N ASN A 67 -5.14 6.07 16.04
CA ASN A 67 -5.16 4.62 16.24
C ASN A 67 -4.55 3.89 15.03
N PHE A 68 -3.47 3.13 15.26
CA PHE A 68 -2.71 2.43 14.21
C PHE A 68 -3.51 1.31 13.52
N ASP A 69 -4.63 0.86 14.08
CA ASP A 69 -5.54 -0.12 13.47
C ASP A 69 -5.99 0.29 12.03
N GLU A 70 -6.11 1.59 11.77
CA GLU A 70 -6.49 2.12 10.46
C GLU A 70 -5.41 1.89 9.40
N ILE A 71 -4.14 2.06 9.76
CA ILE A 71 -2.99 1.80 8.88
C ILE A 71 -2.92 0.31 8.55
N ASP A 72 -3.02 -0.55 9.56
CA ASP A 72 -3.03 -2.01 9.40
C ASP A 72 -4.14 -2.49 8.46
N LYS A 73 -5.34 -1.92 8.60
CA LYS A 73 -6.47 -2.20 7.70
C LYS A 73 -6.17 -1.74 6.28
N ALA A 74 -5.65 -0.54 6.10
CA ALA A 74 -5.30 0.00 4.79
C ALA A 74 -4.21 -0.82 4.09
N ILE A 75 -3.15 -1.20 4.81
CA ILE A 75 -2.07 -2.07 4.31
C ILE A 75 -2.61 -3.43 3.89
N ARG A 76 -3.50 -4.05 4.68
CA ARG A 76 -4.16 -5.32 4.28
C ARG A 76 -4.94 -5.18 2.98
N MET A 77 -5.69 -4.09 2.81
CA MET A 77 -6.42 -3.84 1.56
C MET A 77 -5.48 -3.64 0.37
N LEU A 78 -4.37 -2.91 0.56
CA LEU A 78 -3.35 -2.72 -0.47
C LEU A 78 -2.69 -4.05 -0.87
N ARG A 79 -2.25 -4.85 0.11
CA ARG A 79 -1.67 -6.19 -0.12
C ARG A 79 -2.62 -7.10 -0.89
N ASN A 80 -3.92 -7.04 -0.58
CA ASN A 80 -4.93 -7.80 -1.32
C ASN A 80 -5.01 -7.39 -2.80
N ARG A 81 -4.96 -6.09 -3.11
CA ARG A 81 -4.96 -5.59 -4.50
C ARG A 81 -3.70 -6.01 -5.25
N VAL A 82 -2.54 -5.88 -4.61
CA VAL A 82 -1.25 -6.35 -5.15
C VAL A 82 -1.30 -7.86 -5.43
N SER A 83 -1.85 -8.67 -4.52
CA SER A 83 -1.99 -10.11 -4.72
C SER A 83 -2.92 -10.46 -5.87
N MET A 84 -4.03 -9.74 -6.04
CA MET A 84 -4.95 -9.94 -7.17
C MET A 84 -4.27 -9.71 -8.52
N LEU A 85 -3.52 -8.62 -8.66
CA LEU A 85 -2.78 -8.33 -9.90
C LEU A 85 -1.65 -9.35 -10.12
N ASP A 86 -0.96 -9.79 -9.06
CA ASP A 86 0.09 -10.81 -9.15
C ASP A 86 -0.44 -12.19 -9.57
N LYS A 87 -1.72 -12.48 -9.30
CA LYS A 87 -2.38 -13.72 -9.73
C LYS A 87 -3.00 -13.62 -11.13
N ASN A 88 -2.99 -12.45 -11.76
CA ASN A 88 -3.56 -12.23 -13.09
C ASN A 88 -2.65 -12.82 -14.19
N ASP A 89 -3.01 -13.98 -14.73
CA ASP A 89 -2.20 -14.65 -15.76
C ASP A 89 -2.19 -13.90 -17.10
N PHE A 90 -3.27 -13.19 -17.44
CA PHE A 90 -3.28 -12.32 -18.62
C PHE A 90 -2.20 -11.24 -18.53
N PHE A 91 -2.04 -10.61 -17.35
CA PHE A 91 -1.00 -9.62 -17.12
C PHE A 91 0.41 -10.20 -17.28
N LYS A 92 0.66 -11.37 -16.69
CA LYS A 92 1.97 -12.05 -16.78
C LYS A 92 2.37 -12.39 -18.21
N THR A 93 1.43 -12.94 -18.97
CA THR A 93 1.70 -13.47 -20.30
C THR A 93 1.74 -12.38 -21.36
N ASN A 94 0.82 -11.40 -21.30
CA ASN A 94 0.69 -10.38 -22.34
C ASN A 94 1.54 -9.12 -22.08
N TYR A 95 1.96 -8.88 -20.83
CA TYR A 95 2.79 -7.74 -20.45
C TYR A 95 4.00 -8.14 -19.59
N PRO A 96 4.88 -9.03 -20.08
CA PRO A 96 5.97 -9.59 -19.28
C PRO A 96 6.95 -8.53 -18.75
N GLN A 97 7.22 -7.47 -19.53
CA GLN A 97 8.06 -6.36 -19.09
C GLN A 97 7.42 -5.55 -17.96
N ALA A 98 6.15 -5.18 -18.11
CA ALA A 98 5.40 -4.48 -17.07
C ALA A 98 5.26 -5.33 -15.80
N TYR A 99 5.05 -6.64 -15.96
CA TYR A 99 5.03 -7.58 -14.84
C TYR A 99 6.39 -7.65 -14.11
N ASN A 100 7.52 -7.58 -14.83
CA ASN A 100 8.84 -7.49 -14.20
C ASN A 100 9.02 -6.18 -13.41
N PHE A 101 8.55 -5.04 -13.94
CA PHE A 101 8.53 -3.79 -13.17
C PHE A 101 7.63 -3.90 -11.94
N PHE A 102 6.47 -4.54 -12.07
CA PHE A 102 5.56 -4.79 -10.96
C PHE A 102 6.19 -5.65 -9.86
N LYS A 103 6.98 -6.68 -10.22
CA LYS A 103 7.74 -7.47 -9.23
C LYS A 103 8.74 -6.61 -8.45
N LYS A 104 9.45 -5.71 -9.13
CA LYS A 104 10.37 -4.77 -8.47
C LYS A 104 9.62 -3.82 -7.55
N TYR A 105 8.50 -3.27 -8.03
CA TYR A 105 7.60 -2.44 -7.23
C TYR A 105 7.13 -3.18 -5.96
N LYS A 106 6.75 -4.46 -6.04
CA LYS A 106 6.36 -5.25 -4.85
C LYS A 106 7.44 -5.30 -3.78
N VAL A 107 8.71 -5.42 -4.19
CA VAL A 107 9.85 -5.43 -3.25
C VAL A 107 9.98 -4.09 -2.54
N GLU A 108 9.92 -2.99 -3.29
CA GLU A 108 9.99 -1.64 -2.72
C GLU A 108 8.77 -1.32 -1.84
N LEU A 109 7.58 -1.76 -2.24
CA LEU A 109 6.36 -1.61 -1.45
C LEU A 109 6.48 -2.34 -0.10
N ASN A 110 7.05 -3.54 -0.08
CA ASN A 110 7.25 -4.28 1.16
C ASN A 110 8.23 -3.55 2.09
N LYS A 111 9.32 -2.99 1.56
CA LYS A 111 10.24 -2.16 2.36
C LYS A 111 9.53 -0.95 2.95
N LYS A 112 8.74 -0.24 2.13
CA LYS A 112 7.91 0.90 2.59
C LYS A 112 6.96 0.48 3.72
N ILE A 113 6.31 -0.68 3.61
CA ILE A 113 5.42 -1.20 4.66
C ILE A 113 6.20 -1.52 5.94
N ASP A 114 7.39 -2.12 5.84
CA ASP A 114 8.23 -2.40 7.01
C ASP A 114 8.67 -1.10 7.71
N ASP A 115 8.99 -0.06 6.94
CA ASP A 115 9.31 1.27 7.49
C ASP A 115 8.09 1.92 8.16
N ILE A 116 6.88 1.73 7.63
CA ILE A 116 5.64 2.17 8.28
C ILE A 116 5.48 1.48 9.64
N TYR A 117 5.64 0.15 9.73
CA TYR A 117 5.54 -0.55 11.01
C TYR A 117 6.62 -0.14 12.02
N ARG A 118 7.84 0.16 11.56
CA ARG A 118 8.87 0.75 12.42
C ARG A 118 8.45 2.11 12.96
N PHE A 119 7.91 2.96 12.09
CA PHE A 119 7.35 4.25 12.48
C PHE A 119 6.23 4.11 13.52
N GLU A 120 5.31 3.16 13.35
CA GLU A 120 4.25 2.87 14.34
C GLU A 120 4.82 2.43 15.68
N THR A 121 5.84 1.58 15.67
CA THR A 121 6.49 1.08 16.89
C THR A 121 7.14 2.23 17.68
N ILE A 122 7.85 3.12 17.00
CA ILE A 122 8.49 4.29 17.61
C ILE A 122 7.41 5.26 18.13
N ASN A 123 6.42 5.60 17.31
CA ASN A 123 5.39 6.54 17.70
C ASN A 123 4.47 6.01 18.81
N SER A 124 4.18 4.71 18.86
CA SER A 124 3.42 4.12 19.97
C SER A 124 4.17 4.26 21.29
N SER A 125 5.51 4.12 21.27
CA SER A 125 6.35 4.31 22.44
C SER A 125 6.38 5.77 22.91
N LEU A 126 6.44 6.72 21.97
CA LEU A 126 6.31 8.16 22.25
C LEU A 126 4.94 8.51 22.81
N LYS A 127 3.86 8.01 22.20
CA LYS A 127 2.48 8.21 22.66
C LYS A 127 2.27 7.70 24.09
N ASN A 128 2.75 6.50 24.38
CA ASN A 128 2.66 5.92 25.73
C ASN A 128 3.45 6.77 26.74
N SER A 129 4.67 7.16 26.39
CA SER A 129 5.50 8.05 27.22
C SER A 129 4.80 9.37 27.52
N PHE A 130 4.19 9.99 26.50
CA PHE A 130 3.46 11.26 26.65
C PHE A 130 2.20 11.11 27.52
N MET A 131 1.43 10.04 27.33
CA MET A 131 0.23 9.76 28.16
C MET A 131 0.58 9.52 29.63
N PHE A 132 1.65 8.79 29.91
CA PHE A 132 2.14 8.59 31.28
C PHE A 132 2.63 9.90 31.90
N LEU A 133 3.38 10.72 31.14
CA LEU A 133 3.82 12.04 31.59
C LEU A 133 2.63 12.93 31.94
N LEU A 134 1.60 12.97 31.09
CA LEU A 134 0.39 13.76 31.32
C LEU A 134 -0.37 13.31 32.56
N THR A 135 -0.48 11.98 32.76
CA THR A 135 -1.08 11.39 33.96
C THR A 135 -0.31 11.77 35.21
N TYR A 136 1.02 11.73 35.15
CA TYR A 136 1.89 12.05 36.28
C TYR A 136 1.88 13.56 36.61
N ILE A 137 1.87 14.43 35.60
CA ILE A 137 1.68 15.88 35.78
C ILE A 137 0.33 16.15 36.46
N ASN A 138 -0.74 15.51 36.01
CA ASN A 138 -2.07 15.64 36.62
C ASN A 138 -2.06 15.20 38.09
N GLN A 139 -1.38 14.09 38.43
CA GLN A 139 -1.25 13.62 39.81
C GLN A 139 -0.44 14.58 40.69
N LEU A 140 0.68 15.09 40.18
CA LEU A 140 1.48 16.05 40.92
C LEU A 140 0.68 17.33 41.18
N SER A 141 -0.06 17.85 40.18
CA SER A 141 -0.82 19.12 40.24
C SER A 141 -1.85 19.22 41.37
N LEU A 142 -2.21 18.08 41.99
CA LEU A 142 -3.09 18.00 43.16
C LEU A 142 -2.41 18.43 44.47
N ASN A 143 -1.07 18.48 44.53
CA ASN A 143 -0.32 19.02 45.66
C ASN A 143 0.05 20.49 45.42
N LYS A 144 -0.79 21.41 45.95
CA LYS A 144 -0.65 22.87 45.80
C LYS A 144 0.65 23.46 46.40
N ASP A 145 1.33 22.72 47.29
CA ASP A 145 2.55 23.19 47.99
C ASP A 145 3.87 22.81 47.31
N VAL A 146 3.83 22.16 46.15
CA VAL A 146 5.05 21.71 45.46
C VAL A 146 5.54 22.79 44.50
N SER A 147 6.81 23.19 44.62
CA SER A 147 7.39 24.26 43.79
C SER A 147 7.44 23.86 42.31
N ILE A 148 7.20 24.82 41.41
CA ILE A 148 7.21 24.60 39.96
C ILE A 148 8.56 24.03 39.47
N TYR A 149 9.64 24.31 40.18
CA TYR A 149 10.97 23.81 39.90
C TYR A 149 11.10 22.30 40.12
N TYR A 150 10.41 21.77 41.14
CA TYR A 150 10.34 20.33 41.39
C TYR A 150 9.57 19.63 40.26
N TYR A 151 8.46 20.21 39.80
CA TYR A 151 7.70 19.68 38.65
C TYR A 151 8.56 19.57 37.39
N ILE A 152 9.25 20.65 37.01
CA ILE A 152 10.09 20.66 35.81
C ILE A 152 11.18 19.59 35.90
N LYS A 153 11.80 19.42 37.07
CA LYS A 153 12.86 18.44 37.28
C LYS A 153 12.34 17.00 37.16
N VAL A 154 11.18 16.70 37.74
CA VAL A 154 10.60 15.35 37.66
C VAL A 154 10.08 15.04 36.25
N VAL A 155 9.42 16.00 35.60
CA VAL A 155 8.98 15.87 34.20
C VAL A 155 10.16 15.59 33.28
N LYS A 156 11.27 16.31 33.45
CA LYS A 156 12.50 16.10 32.67
C LYS A 156 13.09 14.71 32.91
N VAL A 157 13.27 14.30 34.17
CA VAL A 157 13.84 12.98 34.51
C VAL A 157 12.96 11.83 34.00
N VAL A 158 11.64 11.93 34.13
CA VAL A 158 10.71 10.90 33.62
C VAL A 158 10.73 10.86 32.10
N SER A 159 10.78 12.01 31.43
CA SER A 159 10.87 12.09 29.97
C SER A 159 12.18 11.49 29.47
N ASP A 160 13.30 11.82 30.11
CA ASP A 160 14.63 11.32 29.76
C ASP A 160 14.71 9.80 29.93
N ILE A 161 14.24 9.26 31.07
CA ILE A 161 14.21 7.80 31.33
C ILE A 161 13.31 7.06 30.34
N MET A 162 12.16 7.65 29.98
CA MET A 162 11.22 7.00 29.06
C MET A 162 11.69 7.03 27.61
N LEU A 163 12.27 8.16 27.18
CA LEU A 163 12.95 8.24 25.88
C LEU A 163 14.05 7.18 25.81
N LEU A 164 14.93 7.12 26.83
CA LEU A 164 15.99 6.13 26.99
C LEU A 164 15.51 4.67 26.96
N LYS A 165 14.36 4.36 27.55
CA LYS A 165 13.84 2.99 27.61
C LYS A 165 13.13 2.59 26.33
N SER A 166 12.57 3.57 25.60
CA SER A 166 11.90 3.37 24.31
C SER A 166 12.88 3.27 23.13
N THR A 167 14.01 3.96 23.22
CA THR A 167 15.14 3.76 22.32
C THR A 167 15.98 2.63 22.88
N HIS A 168 15.99 1.44 22.29
CA HIS A 168 17.03 0.43 22.57
C HIS A 168 18.44 0.88 22.11
N ASP A 169 18.74 2.19 22.13
CA ASP A 169 20.03 2.79 21.82
C ASP A 169 20.68 3.31 23.10
N ILE A 170 21.44 2.42 23.74
CA ILE A 170 22.41 2.75 24.81
C ILE A 170 23.50 3.72 24.29
N ASP A 171 23.63 3.88 22.97
CA ASP A 171 24.66 4.72 22.34
C ASP A 171 24.31 6.22 22.26
N PHE A 172 23.10 6.66 22.64
CA PHE A 172 22.76 8.10 22.63
C PHE A 172 23.54 8.93 23.68
N PHE A 173 24.14 8.29 24.69
CA PHE A 173 24.91 8.95 25.76
C PHE A 173 26.43 8.82 25.62
N LYS A 174 26.94 8.36 24.46
CA LYS A 174 28.40 8.26 24.23
C LYS A 174 29.08 9.55 23.75
N ASN A 175 28.43 10.71 23.91
CA ASN A 175 29.09 12.02 23.83
C ASN A 175 28.63 12.93 24.97
#